data_AF-A0AAW2KC16-F1
#
_entry.id   AF-A0AAW2KC16-F1
#
_cell.length_a   1.000
_cell.length_b   1.000
_cell.length_c   1.000
_cell.angle_alpha   90.00
_cell.angle_beta   90.00
_cell.angle_gamma   90.00
#
_symmetry.space_group_name_H-M   'P 1'
#
loop_
_entity.id
_entity.type
_entity.pdbx_description
1 polymer ?
#
loop_
_entity_poly.entity_id
_entity_poly.type
_entity_poly.pdbx_seq_one_letter_code
_entity_poly.pdbx_strand_id
1 'polypeptide(L)'
;MATIEMESVECVSSSDGIEDEEIQSSVTSHPHNSHHSHPNQYSSKPLNIISSGLAPTSVHELLECPVCTNSMYPPIHQCHNGHTLCSTCKTRVHNRCPTCRQELGDIRCLALEKVAESLELPCKYYSLGCPEIFPYYSKLKHEALCNFRPYNCPYAGSECVVTGDIPYLVAHLRDDHKVDMHTGCTFNHRYVKSNPREVENATWMLTVFHCFGQYFCLHFEAFQLGMAPVYMAFLRFMGDESEARNYSYSLEVGANGRKLIWEGTPRSIRDSHRKVRDSHDGLIIQRNMALFFSGGDRKELKLRVTGRIWKEQQNPDAGVCIPNLCN
;
A
#
# COMPACT_ATOMS: atom_id res chain seq x y z
N MET A 1 21.35 39.62 -0.29
CA MET A 1 21.09 38.91 -1.57
C MET A 1 22.08 37.77 -1.64
N ALA A 2 21.65 36.59 -1.22
CA ALA A 2 22.46 35.37 -1.24
C ALA A 2 21.94 34.50 -2.39
N THR A 3 22.83 34.23 -3.34
CA THR A 3 22.65 33.30 -4.46
C THR A 3 22.85 31.88 -3.94
N ILE A 4 21.85 31.02 -4.14
CA ILE A 4 21.93 29.58 -3.88
C ILE A 4 22.22 28.92 -5.23
N GLU A 5 23.45 28.45 -5.42
CA GLU A 5 23.81 27.53 -6.50
C GLU A 5 23.35 26.13 -6.09
N MET A 6 22.65 25.46 -7.00
CA MET A 6 22.12 24.11 -6.82
C MET A 6 22.86 23.22 -7.82
N GLU A 7 23.82 22.44 -7.33
CA GLU A 7 24.60 21.49 -8.13
C GLU A 7 23.71 20.35 -8.63
N SER A 8 23.77 20.15 -9.95
CA SER A 8 23.17 19.08 -10.73
C SER A 8 23.99 17.79 -10.61
N VAL A 9 23.36 16.69 -10.20
CA VAL A 9 23.96 15.35 -10.23
C VAL A 9 23.48 14.61 -11.47
N GLU A 10 24.41 14.37 -12.39
CA GLU A 10 24.22 13.55 -13.59
C GLU A 10 24.21 12.05 -13.23
N CYS A 11 23.24 11.32 -13.77
CA CYS A 11 23.13 9.87 -13.64
C CYS A 11 23.85 9.18 -14.81
N VAL A 12 25.03 8.64 -14.55
CA VAL A 12 25.79 7.80 -15.50
C VAL A 12 25.27 6.37 -15.41
N SER A 13 24.83 5.81 -16.54
CA SER A 13 24.41 4.41 -16.67
C SER A 13 25.62 3.56 -17.03
N SER A 14 25.96 2.59 -16.19
CA SER A 14 26.97 1.57 -16.49
C SER A 14 26.29 0.22 -16.70
N SER A 15 26.32 -0.24 -17.95
CA SER A 15 26.07 -1.62 -18.36
C SER A 15 27.36 -2.42 -18.25
N ASP A 16 27.33 -3.57 -17.57
CA ASP A 16 28.24 -4.67 -17.86
C ASP A 16 27.51 -5.99 -17.65
N GLY A 17 27.59 -6.83 -18.68
CA GLY A 17 26.98 -8.15 -18.74
C GLY A 17 27.86 -9.22 -18.11
N ILE A 18 27.24 -10.33 -17.76
CA ILE A 18 27.91 -11.62 -17.56
C ILE A 18 27.00 -12.70 -18.16
N GLU A 19 27.63 -13.53 -18.97
CA GLU A 19 27.16 -14.73 -19.65
C GLU A 19 26.63 -15.77 -18.64
N ASP A 20 25.66 -16.60 -19.03
CA ASP A 20 25.62 -17.99 -18.54
C ASP A 20 24.73 -18.89 -19.42
N GLU A 21 25.12 -20.15 -19.38
CA GLU A 21 25.05 -21.19 -20.40
C GLU A 21 23.68 -21.84 -20.67
N GLU A 22 23.65 -22.46 -21.84
CA GLU A 22 22.66 -23.39 -22.38
C GLU A 22 22.34 -24.56 -21.43
N ILE A 23 21.05 -24.83 -21.19
CA ILE A 23 20.58 -26.19 -20.92
C ILE A 23 19.41 -26.52 -21.87
N GLN A 24 19.74 -27.42 -22.78
CA GLN A 24 18.91 -28.05 -23.79
C GLN A 24 17.94 -29.06 -23.14
N SER A 25 16.63 -28.94 -23.36
CA SER A 25 15.72 -30.10 -23.31
C SER A 25 14.51 -29.97 -24.23
N SER A 26 14.67 -30.60 -25.39
CA SER A 26 13.69 -31.33 -26.21
C SER A 26 12.19 -31.03 -26.07
N VAL A 27 11.67 -30.48 -27.16
CA VAL A 27 10.28 -30.59 -27.64
C VAL A 27 9.83 -32.05 -27.73
N THR A 28 8.67 -32.38 -27.17
CA THR A 28 7.82 -33.46 -27.69
C THR A 28 6.37 -33.00 -27.69
N SER A 29 5.85 -32.85 -28.90
CA SER A 29 4.43 -32.75 -29.21
C SER A 29 3.76 -34.10 -28.95
N HIS A 30 2.49 -34.11 -28.52
CA HIS A 30 1.35 -34.76 -29.19
C HIS A 30 0.05 -34.54 -28.38
N PRO A 31 -1.13 -34.58 -29.04
CA PRO A 31 -2.33 -33.88 -28.60
C PRO A 31 -3.27 -34.78 -27.80
N HIS A 32 -3.96 -34.21 -26.81
CA HIS A 32 -5.12 -34.87 -26.18
C HIS A 32 -6.38 -34.04 -26.38
N ASN A 33 -7.23 -34.59 -27.24
CA ASN A 33 -8.59 -34.18 -27.51
C ASN A 33 -9.47 -34.61 -26.32
N SER A 34 -10.22 -33.68 -25.72
CA SER A 34 -11.34 -34.04 -24.85
C SER A 34 -12.47 -33.02 -25.03
N HIS A 35 -13.49 -33.48 -25.75
CA HIS A 35 -14.77 -32.82 -25.90
C HIS A 35 -15.52 -32.84 -24.56
N HIS A 36 -15.86 -31.66 -24.04
CA HIS A 36 -17.03 -31.51 -23.18
C HIS A 36 -17.84 -30.28 -23.58
N SER A 37 -19.07 -30.57 -24.00
CA SER A 37 -20.14 -29.71 -24.45
C SER A 37 -20.75 -28.88 -23.31
N HIS A 38 -20.78 -27.55 -23.47
CA HIS A 38 -21.64 -26.66 -22.69
C HIS A 38 -22.86 -26.22 -23.54
N PRO A 39 -24.06 -26.12 -22.94
CA PRO A 39 -25.26 -25.68 -23.65
C PRO A 39 -25.35 -24.15 -23.78
N ASN A 40 -25.86 -23.73 -24.93
CA ASN A 40 -26.26 -22.37 -25.29
C ASN A 40 -27.23 -21.72 -24.27
N GLN A 41 -26.92 -20.52 -23.82
CA GLN A 41 -27.93 -19.53 -23.43
C GLN A 41 -27.69 -18.23 -24.20
N TYR A 42 -28.68 -17.92 -25.03
CA TYR A 42 -28.87 -16.64 -25.70
C TYR A 42 -29.06 -15.54 -24.65
N SER A 43 -28.22 -14.50 -24.70
CA SER A 43 -28.60 -13.19 -24.18
C SER A 43 -28.06 -12.10 -25.09
N SER A 44 -28.97 -11.21 -25.44
CA SER A 44 -28.96 -10.27 -26.55
C SER A 44 -27.89 -9.20 -26.40
N LYS A 45 -26.98 -9.09 -27.37
CA LYS A 45 -26.12 -7.91 -27.52
C LYS A 45 -26.97 -6.74 -28.05
N PRO A 46 -26.96 -5.54 -27.46
CA PRO A 46 -27.50 -4.39 -28.15
C PRO A 46 -26.50 -3.94 -29.23
N LEU A 47 -27.06 -3.61 -30.37
CA LEU A 47 -26.39 -3.16 -31.58
C LEU A 47 -25.61 -1.86 -31.35
N ASN A 48 -24.42 -1.78 -31.92
CA ASN A 48 -23.70 -0.54 -32.18
C ASN A 48 -24.60 0.43 -32.96
N ILE A 49 -25.00 1.51 -32.32
CA ILE A 49 -25.50 2.70 -33.00
C ILE A 49 -24.33 3.67 -33.09
N ILE A 50 -23.86 3.89 -34.32
CA ILE A 50 -23.06 5.04 -34.69
C ILE A 50 -23.95 6.26 -34.47
N SER A 51 -23.79 6.93 -33.33
CA SER A 51 -24.45 8.20 -33.06
C SER A 51 -23.45 9.33 -33.32
N SER A 52 -23.40 9.74 -34.58
CA SER A 52 -22.92 11.06 -34.98
C SER A 52 -23.86 12.10 -34.40
N GLY A 53 -23.60 12.53 -33.18
CA GLY A 53 -24.34 13.59 -32.50
C GLY A 53 -23.50 14.08 -31.34
N LEU A 54 -23.11 15.37 -31.37
CA LEU A 54 -22.46 16.01 -30.25
C LEU A 54 -23.38 15.92 -29.03
N ALA A 55 -23.16 14.93 -28.17
CA ALA A 55 -23.52 15.07 -26.77
C ALA A 55 -22.69 16.24 -26.24
N PRO A 56 -23.27 17.19 -25.49
CA PRO A 56 -22.45 18.16 -24.78
C PRO A 56 -21.57 17.35 -23.83
N THR A 57 -20.28 17.25 -24.15
CA THR A 57 -19.30 16.68 -23.24
C THR A 57 -19.40 17.47 -21.96
N SER A 58 -19.69 16.79 -20.84
CA SER A 58 -19.75 17.48 -19.57
C SER A 58 -18.42 18.19 -19.35
N VAL A 59 -18.41 19.38 -18.75
CA VAL A 59 -17.16 20.11 -18.50
C VAL A 59 -16.17 19.27 -17.68
N HIS A 60 -16.68 18.30 -16.92
CA HIS A 60 -15.90 17.29 -16.20
C HIS A 60 -15.07 16.37 -17.10
N GLU A 61 -15.61 15.94 -18.24
CA GLU A 61 -14.89 15.07 -19.20
C GLU A 61 -13.70 15.79 -19.83
N LEU A 62 -13.79 17.11 -20.04
CA LEU A 62 -12.67 17.92 -20.54
C LEU A 62 -11.48 17.93 -19.57
N LEU A 63 -11.72 17.68 -18.29
CA LEU A 63 -10.67 17.57 -17.27
C LEU A 63 -10.14 16.16 -17.10
N GLU A 64 -10.65 15.17 -17.82
CA GLU A 64 -10.14 13.81 -17.75
C GLU A 64 -8.87 13.65 -18.61
N CYS A 65 -7.81 13.10 -18.03
CA CYS A 65 -6.59 12.83 -18.79
C CYS A 65 -6.83 11.63 -19.73
N PRO A 66 -6.61 11.76 -21.05
CA PRO A 66 -6.89 10.68 -22.02
C PRO A 66 -5.98 9.45 -21.87
N VAL A 67 -4.97 9.49 -20.99
CA VAL A 67 -4.00 8.39 -20.82
C VAL A 67 -4.16 7.67 -19.47
N CYS A 68 -4.58 8.37 -18.41
CA CYS A 68 -4.76 7.76 -17.09
C CYS A 68 -6.18 7.84 -16.56
N THR A 69 -7.10 8.43 -17.31
CA THR A 69 -8.53 8.58 -16.98
C THR A 69 -8.80 9.26 -15.62
N ASN A 70 -7.78 9.88 -15.04
CA ASN A 70 -7.89 10.67 -13.81
C ASN A 70 -8.13 12.13 -14.15
N SER A 71 -8.79 12.85 -13.24
CA SER A 71 -8.89 14.32 -13.34
C SER A 71 -7.50 14.96 -13.39
N MET A 72 -7.29 15.84 -14.35
CA MET A 72 -6.07 16.63 -14.51
C MET A 72 -6.02 17.76 -13.47
N TYR A 73 -4.83 18.02 -12.95
CA TYR A 73 -4.54 19.12 -12.02
C TYR A 73 -3.39 19.98 -12.56
N PRO A 74 -3.29 21.27 -12.18
CA PRO A 74 -2.20 22.12 -12.60
C PRO A 74 -0.83 21.51 -12.23
N PRO A 75 0.19 21.60 -13.10
CA PRO A 75 0.12 22.14 -14.46
C PRO A 75 -0.57 21.17 -15.43
N ILE A 76 -1.63 21.66 -16.10
CA ILE A 76 -2.29 20.93 -17.19
C ILE A 76 -1.53 21.27 -18.48
N HIS A 77 -0.87 20.28 -19.08
CA HIS A 77 -0.08 20.51 -20.28
C HIS A 77 -0.92 20.43 -21.54
N GLN A 78 -0.58 21.22 -22.54
CA GLN A 78 -1.30 21.30 -23.81
C GLN A 78 -0.31 21.22 -24.98
N CYS A 79 -0.60 20.44 -26.01
CA CYS A 79 0.18 20.50 -27.25
C CYS A 79 -0.23 21.70 -28.13
N HIS A 80 0.56 22.05 -29.14
CA HIS A 80 0.23 23.12 -30.10
C HIS A 80 -1.15 22.98 -30.78
N ASN A 81 -1.67 21.75 -30.90
CA ASN A 81 -2.99 21.47 -31.47
C ASN A 81 -4.13 21.48 -30.44
N GLY A 82 -3.86 21.83 -29.19
CA GLY A 82 -4.89 22.01 -28.17
C GLY A 82 -5.20 20.79 -27.27
N HIS A 83 -4.68 19.59 -27.56
CA HIS A 83 -4.89 18.40 -26.72
C HIS A 83 -4.16 18.52 -25.37
N THR A 84 -4.84 18.11 -24.29
CA THR A 84 -4.38 18.27 -22.90
C THR A 84 -3.96 16.96 -22.23
N LEU A 85 -3.04 17.05 -21.26
CA LEU A 85 -2.53 15.93 -20.44
C LEU A 85 -2.17 16.41 -19.02
N CYS A 86 -2.26 15.51 -18.04
CA CYS A 86 -1.66 15.75 -16.72
C CYS A 86 -0.13 15.60 -16.76
N SER A 87 0.57 16.22 -15.80
CA SER A 87 2.04 16.20 -15.72
C SER A 87 2.62 14.79 -15.67
N THR A 88 2.04 13.87 -14.89
CA THR A 88 2.49 12.48 -14.81
C THR A 88 2.46 11.78 -16.16
N CYS A 89 1.40 12.04 -16.95
CA CYS A 89 1.25 11.40 -18.25
C CYS A 89 2.17 12.02 -19.30
N LYS A 90 2.45 13.33 -19.26
CA LYS A 90 3.45 13.98 -20.13
C LYS A 90 4.81 13.30 -20.04
N THR A 91 5.27 12.99 -18.83
CA THR A 91 6.53 12.26 -18.61
C THR A 91 6.45 10.83 -19.15
N ARG A 92 5.36 10.11 -18.88
CA ARG A 92 5.15 8.72 -19.32
C ARG A 92 5.10 8.56 -20.85
N VAL A 93 4.62 9.57 -21.57
CA VAL A 93 4.57 9.57 -23.04
C VAL A 93 5.77 10.28 -23.68
N HIS A 94 6.84 10.50 -22.92
CA HIS A 94 8.10 11.10 -23.39
C HIS A 94 7.89 12.40 -24.18
N ASN A 95 7.11 13.33 -23.63
CA ASN A 95 6.83 14.64 -24.22
C ASN A 95 6.16 14.63 -25.61
N ARG A 96 5.55 13.51 -26.02
CA ARG A 96 4.76 13.41 -27.26
C ARG A 96 3.27 13.28 -27.00
N CYS A 97 2.47 14.08 -27.68
CA CYS A 97 1.02 14.03 -27.58
C CYS A 97 0.51 12.65 -28.07
N PRO A 98 -0.25 11.89 -27.27
CA PRO A 98 -0.77 10.58 -27.68
C PRO A 98 -1.83 10.70 -28.79
N THR A 99 -2.50 11.85 -28.91
CA THR A 99 -3.56 12.08 -29.89
C THR A 99 -3.01 12.48 -31.26
N CYS A 100 -2.19 13.54 -31.34
CA CYS A 100 -1.69 14.06 -32.62
C CYS A 100 -0.21 13.78 -32.89
N ARG A 101 0.50 13.10 -31.99
CA ARG A 101 1.93 12.70 -32.10
C ARG A 101 2.93 13.86 -32.16
N GLN A 102 2.47 15.10 -32.04
CA GLN A 102 3.29 16.31 -31.95
C GLN A 102 3.94 16.45 -30.58
N GLU A 103 5.00 17.24 -30.51
CA GLU A 103 5.66 17.58 -29.25
C GLU A 103 4.73 18.41 -28.34
N LEU A 104 4.68 18.05 -27.05
CA LEU A 104 3.88 18.76 -26.04
C LEU A 104 4.54 20.08 -25.58
N GLY A 105 5.86 20.20 -25.71
CA GLY A 105 6.60 21.37 -25.24
C GLY A 105 6.35 21.66 -23.75
N ASP A 106 6.55 22.91 -23.34
CA ASP A 106 6.19 23.38 -21.98
C ASP A 106 5.01 24.35 -21.98
N ILE A 107 3.97 24.00 -22.76
CA ILE A 107 2.75 24.81 -22.86
C ILE A 107 1.73 24.31 -21.83
N ARG A 108 1.14 25.24 -21.08
CA ARG A 108 0.08 24.97 -20.09
C ARG A 108 -1.27 25.46 -20.58
N CYS A 109 -2.32 24.68 -20.35
CA CYS A 109 -3.70 25.06 -20.62
C CYS A 109 -4.26 25.90 -19.46
N LEU A 110 -3.78 27.14 -19.29
CA LEU A 110 -4.22 28.03 -18.22
C LEU A 110 -5.74 28.28 -18.23
N ALA A 111 -6.36 28.26 -19.42
CA ALA A 111 -7.80 28.38 -19.57
C ALA A 111 -8.53 27.20 -18.90
N LEU A 112 -8.08 25.96 -19.15
CA LEU A 112 -8.70 24.78 -18.54
C LEU A 112 -8.42 24.71 -17.05
N GLU A 113 -7.23 25.10 -16.60
CA GLU A 113 -6.93 25.27 -15.18
C GLU A 113 -7.92 26.26 -14.52
N LYS A 114 -8.18 27.41 -15.15
CA LYS A 114 -9.11 28.43 -14.63
C LYS A 114 -10.56 27.96 -14.60
N VAL A 115 -11.01 27.25 -15.63
CA VAL A 115 -12.33 26.64 -15.66
C VAL A 115 -12.47 25.62 -14.53
N ALA A 116 -11.44 24.78 -14.31
CA ALA A 116 -11.46 23.76 -13.29
C ALA A 116 -11.68 24.32 -11.87
N GLU A 117 -11.14 25.51 -11.56
CA GLU A 117 -11.31 26.15 -10.25
C GLU A 117 -12.78 26.41 -9.88
N SER A 118 -13.65 26.57 -10.88
CA SER A 118 -15.07 26.84 -10.69
C SER A 118 -15.93 25.57 -10.57
N LEU A 119 -15.32 24.39 -10.69
CA LEU A 119 -16.03 23.12 -10.70
C LEU A 119 -15.96 22.41 -9.35
N GLU A 120 -17.02 21.66 -9.09
CA GLU A 120 -17.04 20.60 -8.09
C GLU A 120 -16.95 19.26 -8.81
N LEU A 121 -16.09 18.37 -8.33
CA LEU A 121 -15.82 17.09 -8.95
C LEU A 121 -16.15 15.95 -7.97
N PRO A 122 -16.75 14.84 -8.45
CA PRO A 122 -16.91 13.66 -7.62
C PRO A 122 -15.53 13.08 -7.25
N CYS A 123 -15.44 12.45 -6.08
CA CYS A 123 -14.26 11.68 -5.67
C CYS A 123 -13.93 10.62 -6.75
N LYS A 124 -12.64 10.37 -7.05
CA LYS A 124 -12.28 9.31 -8.00
C LYS A 124 -12.71 7.90 -7.55
N TYR A 125 -13.00 7.72 -6.27
CA TYR A 125 -13.51 6.48 -5.69
C TYR A 125 -15.05 6.44 -5.67
N TYR A 126 -15.73 7.29 -6.44
CA TYR A 126 -17.19 7.31 -6.55
C TYR A 126 -17.75 5.95 -6.99
N SER A 127 -17.11 5.31 -7.97
CA SER A 127 -17.46 3.96 -8.42
C SER A 127 -17.27 2.87 -7.36
N LEU A 128 -16.48 3.14 -6.31
CA LEU A 128 -16.27 2.26 -5.17
C LEU A 128 -17.20 2.60 -3.99
N GLY A 129 -18.10 3.57 -4.14
CA GLY A 129 -19.14 3.89 -3.17
C GLY A 129 -18.96 5.22 -2.44
N CYS A 130 -17.94 6.03 -2.75
CA CYS A 130 -17.81 7.36 -2.16
C CYS A 130 -18.83 8.33 -2.79
N PRO A 131 -19.86 8.82 -2.07
CA PRO A 131 -20.88 9.68 -2.65
C PRO A 131 -20.44 11.15 -2.75
N GLU A 132 -19.28 11.49 -2.19
CA GLU A 132 -18.86 12.85 -1.92
C GLU A 132 -18.37 13.58 -3.19
N ILE A 133 -18.74 14.85 -3.26
CA ILE A 133 -18.38 15.80 -4.33
C ILE A 133 -17.65 16.97 -3.66
N PHE A 134 -16.53 17.40 -4.25
CA PHE A 134 -15.68 18.44 -3.66
C PHE A 134 -15.31 19.52 -4.66
N PRO A 135 -15.09 20.77 -4.20
CA PRO A 135 -14.41 21.78 -5.00
C PRO A 135 -13.06 21.26 -5.50
N TYR A 136 -12.71 21.62 -6.73
CA TYR A 136 -11.53 21.12 -7.45
C TYR A 136 -10.27 20.96 -6.60
N TYR A 137 -9.80 22.02 -5.93
CA TYR A 137 -8.57 21.97 -5.12
C TYR A 137 -8.70 21.16 -3.83
N SER A 138 -9.91 21.00 -3.29
CA SER A 138 -10.16 20.25 -2.06
C SER A 138 -10.28 18.75 -2.31
N LYS A 139 -10.64 18.33 -3.53
CA LYS A 139 -10.82 16.93 -3.91
C LYS A 139 -9.59 16.08 -3.63
N LEU A 140 -8.38 16.53 -3.99
CA LEU A 140 -7.14 15.77 -3.79
C LEU A 140 -6.87 15.47 -2.30
N LYS A 141 -7.18 16.44 -1.42
CA LYS A 141 -7.01 16.27 0.03
C LYS A 141 -7.94 15.17 0.56
N HIS A 142 -9.19 15.16 0.09
CA HIS A 142 -10.13 14.10 0.42
C HIS A 142 -9.67 12.74 -0.11
N GLU A 143 -9.30 12.63 -1.38
CA GLU A 143 -8.89 11.35 -1.99
C GLU A 143 -7.68 10.71 -1.29
N ALA A 144 -6.79 11.53 -0.73
CA ALA A 144 -5.67 11.06 0.08
C ALA A 144 -6.08 10.43 1.42
N LEU A 145 -7.33 10.59 1.86
CA LEU A 145 -7.86 10.09 3.13
C LEU A 145 -9.22 9.39 2.97
N CYS A 146 -9.67 9.15 1.73
CA CYS A 146 -10.99 8.57 1.47
C CYS A 146 -11.05 7.12 1.96
N ASN A 147 -12.09 6.78 2.74
CA ASN A 147 -12.28 5.41 3.24
C ASN A 147 -12.54 4.39 2.12
N PHE A 148 -13.13 4.84 1.01
CA PHE A 148 -13.35 4.00 -0.18
C PHE A 148 -12.10 3.83 -1.05
N ARG A 149 -10.97 4.46 -0.67
CA ARG A 149 -9.70 4.22 -1.33
C ARG A 149 -9.28 2.76 -1.14
N PRO A 150 -8.84 2.06 -2.20
CA PRO A 150 -8.23 0.73 -2.07
C PRO A 150 -7.01 0.72 -1.14
N TYR A 151 -6.78 -0.39 -0.45
CA TYR A 151 -5.58 -0.59 0.35
C TYR A 151 -4.44 -1.11 -0.51
N ASN A 152 -3.19 -0.79 -0.13
CA ASN A 152 -2.02 -1.42 -0.70
C ASN A 152 -1.78 -2.78 -0.02
N CYS A 153 -1.22 -3.73 -0.77
CA CYS A 153 -0.78 -5.00 -0.19
C CYS A 153 0.15 -4.76 1.02
N PRO A 154 -0.13 -5.37 2.20
CA PRO A 154 0.67 -5.14 3.40
C PRO A 154 1.96 -5.99 3.45
N TYR A 155 2.26 -6.78 2.41
CA TYR A 155 3.44 -7.63 2.36
C TYR A 155 4.73 -6.80 2.34
N ALA A 156 5.62 -7.04 3.29
CA ALA A 156 6.85 -6.27 3.48
C ALA A 156 8.11 -6.93 2.87
N GLY A 157 7.98 -8.17 2.35
CA GLY A 157 9.09 -8.91 1.77
C GLY A 157 9.43 -8.54 0.32
N SER A 158 8.59 -7.74 -0.35
CA SER A 158 8.81 -7.25 -1.72
C SER A 158 8.06 -5.94 -1.96
N GLU A 159 8.43 -5.20 -3.01
CA GLU A 159 7.75 -3.98 -3.45
C GLU A 159 6.48 -4.32 -4.25
N CYS A 160 5.51 -4.96 -3.57
CA CYS A 160 4.24 -5.35 -4.18
C CYS A 160 3.34 -4.13 -4.41
N VAL A 161 2.95 -3.89 -5.67
CA VAL A 161 2.12 -2.75 -6.09
C VAL A 161 0.62 -3.06 -6.13
N VAL A 162 0.22 -4.26 -5.71
CA VAL A 162 -1.19 -4.68 -5.74
C VAL A 162 -2.00 -3.85 -4.76
N THR A 163 -3.17 -3.40 -5.23
CA THR A 163 -4.14 -2.67 -4.43
C THR A 163 -5.53 -3.31 -4.55
N GLY A 164 -6.35 -3.15 -3.52
CA GLY A 164 -7.73 -3.68 -3.52
C GLY A 164 -8.44 -3.51 -2.18
N ASP A 165 -9.63 -4.10 -2.07
CA ASP A 165 -10.33 -4.23 -0.80
C ASP A 165 -9.70 -5.34 0.08
N ILE A 166 -10.16 -5.45 1.33
CA ILE A 166 -9.59 -6.40 2.29
C ILE A 166 -9.77 -7.86 1.83
N PRO A 167 -10.96 -8.32 1.38
CA PRO A 167 -11.12 -9.68 0.88
C PRO A 167 -10.19 -10.03 -0.29
N TYR A 168 -10.05 -9.12 -1.25
CA TYR A 168 -9.12 -9.30 -2.37
C TYR A 168 -7.67 -9.39 -1.90
N LEU A 169 -7.24 -8.49 -1.00
CA LEU A 169 -5.87 -8.52 -0.48
C LEU A 169 -5.58 -9.77 0.35
N VAL A 170 -6.55 -10.29 1.12
CA VAL A 170 -6.38 -11.54 1.85
C VAL A 170 -6.19 -12.71 0.89
N ALA A 171 -6.95 -12.77 -0.20
CA ALA A 171 -6.75 -13.78 -1.24
C ALA A 171 -5.37 -13.66 -1.90
N HIS A 172 -5.00 -12.45 -2.32
CA HIS A 172 -3.70 -12.14 -2.90
C HIS A 172 -2.52 -12.55 -1.98
N LEU A 173 -2.59 -12.22 -0.68
CA LEU A 173 -1.54 -12.59 0.29
C LEU A 173 -1.36 -14.11 0.39
N ARG A 174 -2.46 -14.86 0.41
CA ARG A 174 -2.43 -16.33 0.47
C ARG A 174 -1.94 -16.94 -0.84
N ASP A 175 -2.45 -16.45 -1.96
CA ASP A 175 -2.33 -17.12 -3.24
C ASP A 175 -1.03 -16.73 -3.97
N ASP A 176 -0.60 -15.46 -3.88
CA ASP A 176 0.61 -14.97 -4.54
C ASP A 176 1.81 -14.91 -3.60
N HIS A 177 1.63 -14.43 -2.36
CA HIS A 177 2.71 -14.30 -1.38
C HIS A 177 2.90 -15.51 -0.46
N LYS A 178 1.99 -16.51 -0.54
CA LYS A 178 2.01 -17.73 0.29
C LYS A 178 2.08 -17.43 1.80
N VAL A 179 1.43 -16.35 2.21
CA VAL A 179 1.38 -15.91 3.61
C VAL A 179 0.58 -16.89 4.46
N ASP A 180 1.12 -17.21 5.64
CA ASP A 180 0.46 -18.05 6.63
C ASP A 180 -0.76 -17.32 7.23
N MET A 181 -1.91 -17.98 7.14
CA MET A 181 -3.20 -17.49 7.62
C MET A 181 -3.63 -18.29 8.86
N HIS A 182 -3.79 -17.61 9.99
CA HIS A 182 -4.22 -18.21 11.24
C HIS A 182 -5.58 -17.69 11.68
N THR A 183 -6.35 -18.52 12.37
CA THR A 183 -7.59 -18.09 13.04
C THR A 183 -7.39 -18.07 14.54
N GLY A 184 -7.83 -16.99 15.18
CA GLY A 184 -7.75 -16.83 16.63
C GLY A 184 -7.08 -15.53 17.05
N CYS A 185 -7.28 -15.20 18.32
CA CYS A 185 -6.88 -13.92 18.88
C CYS A 185 -5.66 -14.04 19.80
N THR A 186 -5.06 -15.22 19.90
CA THR A 186 -3.83 -15.48 20.66
C THR A 186 -2.88 -16.30 19.81
N PHE A 187 -1.59 -16.02 19.88
CA PHE A 187 -0.59 -16.69 19.07
C PHE A 187 0.74 -16.82 19.79
N ASN A 188 1.51 -17.83 19.40
CA ASN A 188 2.89 -18.04 19.82
C ASN A 188 3.72 -18.31 18.57
N HIS A 189 4.36 -17.27 18.04
CA HIS A 189 5.11 -17.35 16.78
C HIS A 189 6.60 -17.49 17.07
N ARG A 190 7.27 -18.40 16.36
CA ARG A 190 8.70 -18.69 16.55
C ARG A 190 9.51 -18.16 15.37
N TYR A 191 10.46 -17.27 15.64
CA TYR A 191 11.40 -16.73 14.66
C TYR A 191 12.76 -17.37 14.85
N VAL A 192 13.27 -17.99 13.78
CA VAL A 192 14.55 -18.70 13.78
C VAL A 192 15.50 -18.10 12.75
N LYS A 193 16.77 -17.95 13.11
CA LYS A 193 17.84 -17.59 12.18
C LYS A 193 19.18 -18.17 12.65
N SER A 194 19.81 -18.94 11.77
CA SER A 194 21.08 -19.63 12.01
C SER A 194 22.22 -18.67 12.36
N ASN A 195 22.37 -17.58 11.62
CA ASN A 195 23.35 -16.52 11.90
C ASN A 195 22.65 -15.17 12.18
N PRO A 196 22.52 -14.76 13.44
CA PRO A 196 21.90 -13.49 13.83
C PRO A 196 22.67 -12.24 13.38
N ARG A 197 23.94 -12.37 12.97
CA ARG A 197 24.78 -11.24 12.55
C ARG A 197 24.57 -10.86 11.09
N GLU A 198 24.14 -11.78 10.25
CA GLU A 198 23.79 -11.55 8.83
C GLU A 198 22.45 -10.82 8.65
N VAL A 199 21.80 -10.46 9.75
CA VAL A 199 20.46 -9.87 9.74
C VAL A 199 20.56 -8.36 9.89
N GLU A 200 21.17 -7.71 8.91
CA GLU A 200 21.08 -6.26 8.75
C GLU A 200 19.92 -5.99 7.79
N ASN A 201 18.81 -5.42 8.30
CA ASN A 201 17.63 -5.04 7.50
C ASN A 201 16.84 -6.22 6.90
N ALA A 202 16.64 -7.30 7.66
CA ALA A 202 15.81 -8.42 7.21
C ALA A 202 14.35 -8.28 7.67
N THR A 203 13.43 -8.71 6.81
CA THR A 203 12.01 -8.82 7.12
C THR A 203 11.60 -10.28 7.04
N TRP A 204 10.92 -10.77 8.09
CA TRP A 204 10.37 -12.11 8.07
C TRP A 204 9.07 -12.13 7.27
N MET A 205 8.70 -13.33 6.80
CA MET A 205 7.43 -13.54 6.14
C MET A 205 6.29 -13.02 7.02
N LEU A 206 5.40 -12.26 6.41
CA LEU A 206 4.20 -11.74 7.06
C LEU A 206 3.35 -12.90 7.56
N THR A 207 2.76 -12.75 8.75
CA THR A 207 1.75 -13.69 9.27
C THR A 207 0.44 -12.94 9.45
N VAL A 208 -0.69 -13.53 9.05
CA VAL A 208 -2.00 -12.90 9.15
C VAL A 208 -2.90 -13.67 10.10
N PHE A 209 -3.58 -12.96 10.99
CA PHE A 209 -4.53 -13.49 11.96
C PHE A 209 -5.94 -13.00 11.64
N HIS A 210 -6.87 -13.94 11.52
CA HIS A 210 -8.31 -13.70 11.43
C HIS A 210 -8.93 -13.84 12.82
N CYS A 211 -9.42 -12.73 13.36
CA CYS A 211 -9.98 -12.64 14.71
C CYS A 211 -11.09 -11.58 14.70
N PHE A 212 -12.21 -11.85 15.39
CA PHE A 212 -13.38 -10.97 15.44
C PHE A 212 -13.98 -10.56 14.07
N GLY A 213 -13.82 -11.39 13.04
CA GLY A 213 -14.26 -11.06 11.68
C GLY A 213 -13.35 -10.06 10.96
N GLN A 214 -12.16 -9.79 11.49
CA GLN A 214 -11.18 -8.85 10.96
C GLN A 214 -9.81 -9.52 10.80
N TYR A 215 -8.94 -8.90 10.01
CA TYR A 215 -7.60 -9.41 9.71
C TYR A 215 -6.51 -8.51 10.32
N PHE A 216 -5.48 -9.14 10.89
CA PHE A 216 -4.36 -8.47 11.53
C PHE A 216 -3.04 -9.04 11.03
N CYS A 217 -2.12 -8.17 10.61
CA CYS A 217 -0.81 -8.51 10.10
C CYS A 217 0.24 -8.42 11.22
N LEU A 218 0.88 -9.52 11.57
CA LEU A 218 2.05 -9.53 12.46
C LEU A 218 3.32 -9.34 11.61
N HIS A 219 4.05 -8.29 11.93
CA HIS A 219 5.35 -8.00 11.34
C HIS A 219 6.45 -8.34 12.32
N PHE A 220 7.55 -8.87 11.78
CA PHE A 220 8.80 -9.04 12.50
C PHE A 220 9.96 -8.65 11.58
N GLU A 221 10.71 -7.64 12.01
CA GLU A 221 11.77 -7.03 11.22
C GLU A 221 13.03 -6.89 12.07
N ALA A 222 14.19 -6.93 11.43
CA ALA A 222 15.46 -6.59 12.03
C ALA A 222 16.04 -5.39 11.29
N PHE A 223 16.50 -4.39 12.01
CA PHE A 223 17.10 -3.18 11.43
C PHE A 223 18.09 -2.56 12.41
N GLN A 224 18.74 -1.49 11.96
CA GLN A 224 19.69 -0.75 12.76
C GLN A 224 19.03 0.48 13.40
N LEU A 225 19.03 0.54 14.73
CA LEU A 225 18.62 1.72 15.50
C LEU A 225 19.88 2.47 15.94
N GLY A 226 20.26 3.48 15.14
CA GLY A 226 21.55 4.17 15.30
C GLY A 226 22.72 3.21 15.03
N MET A 227 23.49 2.89 16.06
CA MET A 227 24.57 1.88 15.99
C MET A 227 24.20 0.54 16.64
N ALA A 228 22.95 0.39 17.10
CA ALA A 228 22.48 -0.81 17.77
C ALA A 228 21.58 -1.65 16.85
N PRO A 229 21.90 -2.93 16.62
CA PRO A 229 21.02 -3.83 15.89
C PRO A 229 19.85 -4.28 16.77
N VAL A 230 18.65 -4.16 16.22
CA VAL A 230 17.41 -4.48 16.93
C VAL A 230 16.51 -5.38 16.08
N TYR A 231 15.66 -6.12 16.77
CA TYR A 231 14.47 -6.73 16.21
C TYR A 231 13.25 -5.91 16.64
N MET A 232 12.22 -5.87 15.81
CA MET A 232 10.97 -5.21 16.14
C MET A 232 9.79 -6.08 15.70
N ALA A 233 8.84 -6.23 16.62
CA ALA A 233 7.57 -6.89 16.36
C ALA A 233 6.42 -5.89 16.52
N PHE A 234 5.49 -5.85 15.57
CA PHE A 234 4.30 -4.99 15.66
C PHE A 234 3.13 -5.60 14.89
N LEU A 235 1.92 -5.19 15.25
CA LEU A 235 0.69 -5.66 14.64
C LEU A 235 0.02 -4.53 13.87
N ARG A 236 -0.40 -4.79 12.63
CA ARG A 236 -1.21 -3.86 11.83
C ARG A 236 -2.61 -4.42 11.56
N PHE A 237 -3.62 -3.56 11.63
CA PHE A 237 -5.02 -3.86 11.33
C PHE A 237 -5.31 -3.68 9.83
N MET A 238 -5.88 -4.70 9.19
CA MET A 238 -6.29 -4.65 7.79
C MET A 238 -7.63 -3.91 7.63
N GLY A 239 -7.59 -2.58 7.67
CA GLY A 239 -8.74 -1.69 7.52
C GLY A 239 -8.37 -0.26 7.90
N ASP A 240 -9.33 0.59 8.24
CA ASP A 240 -9.08 2.01 8.56
C ASP A 240 -8.66 2.25 10.02
N GLU A 241 -8.07 3.42 10.30
CA GLU A 241 -7.59 3.78 11.64
C GLU A 241 -8.73 3.90 12.66
N SER A 242 -9.89 4.41 12.25
CA SER A 242 -11.07 4.52 13.12
C SER A 242 -11.57 3.15 13.59
N GLU A 243 -11.52 2.14 12.72
CA GLU A 243 -11.90 0.77 13.05
C GLU A 243 -10.85 0.09 13.92
N ALA A 244 -9.56 0.33 13.62
CA ALA A 244 -8.42 -0.21 14.36
C ALA A 244 -8.48 0.14 15.86
N ARG A 245 -8.99 1.35 16.20
CA ARG A 245 -9.18 1.83 17.59
C ARG A 245 -10.15 0.99 18.42
N ASN A 246 -10.97 0.14 17.81
CA ASN A 246 -11.81 -0.79 18.54
C ASN A 246 -11.05 -2.02 19.06
N TYR A 247 -9.76 -2.14 18.74
CA TYR A 247 -8.93 -3.27 19.10
C TYR A 247 -7.67 -2.81 19.82
N SER A 248 -7.18 -3.70 20.68
CA SER A 248 -5.86 -3.61 21.29
C SER A 248 -5.15 -4.95 21.16
N TYR A 249 -3.83 -4.90 21.24
CA TYR A 249 -2.99 -6.08 21.20
C TYR A 249 -1.85 -6.00 22.20
N SER A 250 -1.29 -7.15 22.53
CA SER A 250 -0.03 -7.25 23.25
C SER A 250 0.93 -8.20 22.56
N LEU A 251 2.22 -7.90 22.68
CA LEU A 251 3.32 -8.74 22.28
C LEU A 251 4.24 -8.94 23.47
N GLU A 252 4.62 -10.19 23.72
CA GLU A 252 5.49 -10.59 24.82
C GLU A 252 6.65 -11.45 24.31
N VAL A 253 7.85 -11.15 24.78
CA VAL A 253 9.03 -12.01 24.69
C VAL A 253 9.63 -12.20 26.08
N GLY A 254 10.11 -13.39 26.39
CA GLY A 254 10.68 -13.65 27.71
C GLY A 254 11.33 -15.02 27.85
N ALA A 255 12.24 -15.12 28.83
CA ALA A 255 12.88 -16.35 29.29
C ALA A 255 13.50 -16.12 30.68
N ASN A 256 13.74 -17.20 31.44
CA ASN A 256 14.48 -17.17 32.71
C ASN A 256 13.91 -16.14 33.72
N GLY A 257 12.59 -16.07 33.85
CA GLY A 257 11.91 -15.15 34.78
C GLY A 257 11.95 -13.67 34.38
N ARG A 258 12.42 -13.34 33.17
CA ARG A 258 12.41 -11.98 32.62
C ARG A 258 11.55 -11.92 31.37
N LYS A 259 10.81 -10.83 31.20
CA LYS A 259 10.00 -10.58 30.00
C LYS A 259 9.95 -9.10 29.62
N LEU A 260 9.72 -8.85 28.34
CA LEU A 260 9.34 -7.57 27.78
C LEU A 260 7.93 -7.69 27.21
N ILE A 261 7.09 -6.69 27.47
CA ILE A 261 5.72 -6.61 26.96
C ILE A 261 5.54 -5.26 26.28
N TRP A 262 4.91 -5.28 25.11
CA TRP A 262 4.38 -4.11 24.42
C TRP A 262 2.87 -4.26 24.30
N GLU A 263 2.11 -3.23 24.63
CA GLU A 263 0.65 -3.19 24.43
C GLU A 263 0.25 -1.88 23.74
N GLY A 264 -0.78 -1.93 22.91
CA GLY A 264 -1.30 -0.75 22.23
C GLY A 264 -2.38 -1.07 21.21
N THR A 265 -2.80 -0.04 20.48
CA THR A 265 -3.74 -0.16 19.36
C THR A 265 -2.98 -0.56 18.08
N PRO A 266 -3.45 -1.54 17.30
CA PRO A 266 -2.80 -1.90 16.04
C PRO A 266 -2.90 -0.76 15.04
N ARG A 267 -1.82 -0.48 14.31
CA ARG A 267 -1.81 0.56 13.26
C ARG A 267 -2.58 0.07 12.03
N SER A 268 -3.34 0.93 11.38
CA SER A 268 -3.99 0.60 10.11
C SER A 268 -2.96 0.28 9.01
N ILE A 269 -3.27 -0.63 8.09
CA ILE A 269 -2.46 -0.85 6.86
C ILE A 269 -2.48 0.34 5.89
N ARG A 270 -3.22 1.41 6.18
CA ARG A 270 -3.05 2.73 5.54
C ARG A 270 -1.64 3.27 5.78
N ASP A 271 -1.05 2.97 6.93
CA ASP A 271 0.36 3.22 7.22
C ASP A 271 1.22 2.07 6.68
N SER A 272 2.28 2.41 5.95
CA SER A 272 3.27 1.42 5.50
C SER A 272 4.03 0.82 6.68
N HIS A 273 4.53 -0.41 6.51
CA HIS A 273 5.33 -1.07 7.55
C HIS A 273 6.59 -0.24 7.90
N ARG A 274 7.20 0.41 6.90
CA ARG A 274 8.31 1.36 7.07
C ARG A 274 7.93 2.53 7.97
N LYS A 275 6.75 3.13 7.78
CA LYS A 275 6.28 4.24 8.62
C LYS A 275 6.15 3.83 10.10
N VAL A 276 5.63 2.63 10.37
CA VAL A 276 5.51 2.09 11.74
C VAL A 276 6.89 1.80 12.36
N ARG A 277 7.78 1.19 11.57
CA ARG A 277 9.17 0.91 11.96
C ARG A 277 9.93 2.19 12.30
N ASP A 278 9.89 3.18 11.40
CA ASP A 278 10.66 4.42 11.51
C ASP A 278 10.15 5.31 12.66
N SER A 279 8.87 5.16 13.06
CA SER A 279 8.33 5.77 14.27
C SER A 279 8.56 4.97 15.55
N HIS A 280 9.19 3.79 15.46
CA HIS A 280 9.47 2.89 16.60
C HIS A 280 8.22 2.47 17.38
N ASP A 281 7.08 2.35 16.69
CA ASP A 281 5.77 2.06 17.28
C ASP A 281 5.52 0.54 17.34
N GLY A 282 6.19 -0.13 18.28
CA GLY A 282 6.16 -1.58 18.43
C GLY A 282 7.17 -2.13 19.45
N LEU A 283 7.15 -3.46 19.64
CA LEU A 283 8.05 -4.15 20.55
C LEU A 283 9.46 -4.20 19.99
N ILE A 284 10.34 -3.28 20.41
CA ILE A 284 11.75 -3.27 20.04
C ILE A 284 12.58 -4.10 21.02
N ILE A 285 13.42 -4.99 20.48
CA ILE A 285 14.23 -5.93 21.24
C ILE A 285 15.67 -5.83 20.73
N GLN A 286 16.58 -5.34 21.57
CA GLN A 286 18.00 -5.33 21.23
C GLN A 286 18.49 -6.77 20.96
N ARG A 287 19.38 -6.94 19.97
CA ARG A 287 19.88 -8.27 19.58
C ARG A 287 20.38 -9.09 20.76
N ASN A 288 21.13 -8.49 21.68
CA ASN A 288 21.64 -9.17 22.86
C ASN A 288 20.55 -9.74 23.78
N MET A 289 19.42 -9.04 23.91
CA MET A 289 18.26 -9.49 24.67
C MET A 289 17.48 -10.56 23.91
N ALA A 290 17.31 -10.41 22.59
CA ALA A 290 16.67 -11.43 21.76
C ALA A 290 17.42 -12.77 21.81
N LEU A 291 18.76 -12.74 21.81
CA LEU A 291 19.59 -13.93 21.97
C LEU A 291 19.52 -14.51 23.39
N PHE A 292 19.40 -13.65 24.41
CA PHE A 292 19.15 -14.12 25.78
C PHE A 292 17.80 -14.85 25.90
N PHE A 293 16.74 -14.31 25.30
CA PHE A 293 15.41 -14.93 25.27
C PHE A 293 15.31 -16.17 24.37
N SER A 294 16.22 -16.30 23.39
CA SER A 294 16.31 -17.50 22.54
C SER A 294 16.83 -18.74 23.29
N GLY A 295 17.48 -18.55 24.43
CA GLY A 295 18.20 -19.60 25.15
C GLY A 295 19.41 -20.14 24.38
N GLY A 296 20.11 -21.12 24.97
CA GLY A 296 21.26 -21.77 24.33
C GLY A 296 22.55 -20.96 24.36
N ASP A 297 23.43 -21.17 23.37
CA ASP A 297 24.79 -20.61 23.31
C ASP A 297 24.88 -19.22 22.66
N ARG A 298 23.72 -18.59 22.38
CA ARG A 298 23.59 -17.25 21.77
C ARG A 298 24.17 -17.13 20.35
N LYS A 299 24.39 -18.25 19.66
CA LYS A 299 24.84 -18.25 18.25
C LYS A 299 23.71 -18.26 17.24
N GLU A 300 22.51 -18.65 17.66
CA GLU A 300 21.33 -18.76 16.83
C GLU A 300 20.16 -17.97 17.46
N LEU A 301 19.33 -17.33 16.62
CA LEU A 301 18.08 -16.73 17.05
C LEU A 301 17.00 -17.82 17.09
N LYS A 302 16.31 -17.98 18.23
CA LYS A 302 15.15 -18.86 18.43
C LYS A 302 14.07 -18.15 19.26
N LEU A 303 13.75 -16.92 18.87
CA LEU A 303 12.88 -16.05 19.63
C LEU A 303 11.41 -16.48 19.47
N ARG A 304 10.68 -16.60 20.59
CA ARG A 304 9.23 -16.74 20.56
C ARG A 304 8.58 -15.43 20.92
N VAL A 305 7.71 -14.94 20.04
CA VAL A 305 6.84 -13.80 20.29
C VAL A 305 5.44 -14.34 20.55
N THR A 306 4.94 -14.16 21.76
CA THR A 306 3.56 -14.47 22.12
C THR A 306 2.74 -13.21 21.99
N GLY A 307 1.50 -13.30 21.52
CA GLY A 307 0.64 -12.14 21.50
C GLY A 307 -0.83 -12.49 21.66
N ARG A 308 -1.61 -11.47 21.99
CA ARG A 308 -3.07 -11.54 22.05
C ARG A 308 -3.69 -10.28 21.45
N ILE A 309 -4.90 -10.40 20.92
CA ILE A 309 -5.71 -9.33 20.36
C ILE A 309 -7.05 -9.34 21.10
N TRP A 310 -7.57 -8.19 21.50
CA TRP A 310 -8.87 -8.05 22.14
C TRP A 310 -9.61 -6.82 21.62
N LYS A 311 -10.94 -6.79 21.83
CA LYS A 311 -11.75 -5.61 21.59
C LYS A 311 -11.70 -4.71 22.82
N GLU A 312 -11.54 -3.41 22.60
CA GLU A 312 -11.76 -2.42 23.65
C GLU A 312 -13.25 -2.32 23.95
N GLN A 313 -13.62 -2.30 25.23
CA GLN A 313 -14.99 -2.03 25.63
C GLN A 313 -15.26 -0.54 25.38
N GLN A 314 -16.24 -0.21 24.53
CA GLN A 314 -16.72 1.16 24.39
C GLN A 314 -17.34 1.57 25.72
N ASN A 315 -16.59 2.28 26.55
CA ASN A 315 -17.06 2.80 27.82
C ASN A 315 -17.91 4.06 27.51
N PRO A 316 -19.25 4.04 27.67
CA PRO A 316 -20.11 5.16 27.24
C PRO A 316 -19.85 6.46 28.02
N ASP A 317 -19.19 6.38 29.17
CA ASP A 317 -19.02 7.49 30.13
C ASP A 317 -17.71 8.28 29.99
N ALA A 318 -16.85 7.96 29.01
CA ALA A 318 -15.55 8.62 28.85
C ALA A 318 -15.62 10.00 28.15
N GLY A 319 -16.74 10.73 28.28
CA GLY A 319 -17.00 11.94 27.53
C GLY A 319 -17.66 13.06 28.32
N VAL A 320 -17.08 13.51 29.44
CA VAL A 320 -17.07 14.94 29.83
C VAL A 320 -15.89 15.19 30.79
N CYS A 321 -14.72 15.58 30.27
CA CYS A 321 -13.75 16.33 31.09
C CYS A 321 -14.02 17.82 30.86
N ILE A 322 -14.80 18.43 31.76
CA ILE A 322 -14.98 19.88 31.83
C ILE A 322 -13.60 20.49 32.16
N PRO A 323 -13.08 21.44 31.38
CA PRO A 323 -11.91 22.20 31.81
C PRO A 323 -12.35 23.08 32.98
N ASN A 324 -11.83 22.79 34.19
CA ASN A 324 -11.96 23.67 35.33
C ASN A 324 -11.36 25.04 34.98
N LEU A 325 -12.22 26.04 34.81
CA LEU A 325 -11.86 27.45 34.94
C LEU A 325 -11.55 27.72 36.41
N CYS A 326 -10.27 27.88 36.72
CA CYS A 326 -9.88 28.52 37.97
C CYS A 326 -10.05 30.04 37.81
N ASN A 327 -10.94 30.61 38.63
CA ASN A 327 -10.87 32.01 39.08
C ASN A 327 -9.65 32.22 39.97
#